data_AF-D9PK16-F1
#
_entry.id   AF-D9PK16-F1
#
_cell.length_a   1.000
_cell.length_b   1.000
_cell.length_c   1.000
_cell.angle_alpha   90.00
_cell.angle_beta   90.00
_cell.angle_gamma   90.00
#
_symmetry.space_group_name_H-M   'P 1'
#
loop_
_entity.id
_entity.type
_entity.pdbx_description
1 polymer ?
#
loop_
_entity_poly.entity_id
_entity_poly.type
_entity_poly.pdbx_seq_one_letter_code
_entity_poly.pdbx_strand_id
1 'polypeptide(L)'
;YIIVKTIEITKNIKCRGTLGFECNGNLPIKALGNLYFIKEKENIIIKKLELEQNNSFSLPKNLKMIRLEENEQPIHILPAV
;
A
#
# COMPACT_ATOMS: atom_id res chain seq x y z
N TYR A 1 -3.26 -10.57 2.43
CA TYR A 1 -4.05 -10.59 3.68
C TYR A 1 -4.06 -11.97 4.36
N ILE A 2 -4.50 -13.05 3.68
CA ILE A 2 -4.64 -14.39 4.29
C ILE A 2 -3.37 -14.84 5.02
N ILE A 3 -2.20 -14.79 4.37
CA ILE A 3 -0.91 -15.20 4.98
C ILE A 3 -0.61 -14.40 6.26
N VAL A 4 -0.78 -13.07 6.22
CA VAL A 4 -0.55 -12.20 7.39
C VAL A 4 -1.52 -12.54 8.52
N LYS A 5 -2.80 -12.78 8.20
CA LYS A 5 -3.81 -13.17 9.18
C LYS A 5 -3.50 -14.54 9.81
N THR A 6 -3.05 -15.50 9.01
CA THR A 6 -2.57 -16.80 9.51
C THR A 6 -1.40 -16.62 10.47
N ILE A 7 -0.44 -15.75 10.16
CA ILE A 7 0.69 -15.45 11.07
C ILE A 7 0.20 -14.83 12.38
N GLU A 8 -0.70 -13.84 12.33
CA GLU A 8 -1.28 -13.24 13.54
C GLU A 8 -1.88 -14.29 14.48
N ILE A 9 -2.70 -15.19 13.94
CA ILE A 9 -3.38 -16.24 14.71
C ILE A 9 -2.38 -17.26 15.24
N THR A 10 -1.52 -17.80 14.38
CA THR A 10 -0.60 -18.89 14.74
C THR A 10 0.50 -18.46 15.71
N LYS A 11 0.86 -17.17 15.71
CA LYS A 11 1.89 -16.61 16.60
C LYS A 11 1.33 -15.79 17.75
N ASN A 12 0.01 -15.60 17.81
CA ASN A 12 -0.66 -14.72 18.76
C ASN A 12 -0.02 -13.31 18.81
N ILE A 13 0.22 -12.72 17.63
CA ILE A 13 0.78 -11.37 17.46
C ILE A 13 -0.15 -10.50 16.63
N LYS A 14 -0.01 -9.18 16.76
CA LYS A 14 -0.70 -8.20 15.91
C LYS A 14 0.21 -7.73 14.79
N CYS A 15 -0.25 -7.84 13.55
CA CYS A 15 0.41 -7.29 12.37
C CYS A 15 -0.24 -5.96 11.99
N ARG A 16 0.58 -4.98 11.64
CA ARG A 16 0.13 -3.66 11.18
C ARG A 16 0.60 -3.41 9.76
N GLY A 17 -0.22 -2.70 9.00
CA GLY A 17 0.11 -2.26 7.64
C GLY A 17 0.56 -0.80 7.62
N THR A 18 1.07 -0.38 6.48
CA THR A 18 1.30 1.02 6.13
C THR A 18 1.04 1.19 4.64
N LEU A 19 0.78 2.42 4.21
CA LEU A 19 0.66 2.73 2.79
C LEU A 19 2.02 2.58 2.10
N GLY A 20 2.02 2.05 0.87
CA GLY A 20 3.24 1.93 0.07
C GLY A 20 3.97 3.27 -0.13
N PHE A 21 3.24 4.39 -0.07
CA PHE A 21 3.78 5.73 -0.18
C PHE A 21 4.78 6.11 0.93
N GLU A 22 4.66 5.49 2.10
CA GLU A 22 5.62 5.68 3.21
C GLU A 22 6.99 5.04 2.91
N CYS A 23 7.05 4.12 1.94
CA CYS A 23 8.24 3.37 1.57
C CYS A 23 8.78 3.72 0.17
N ASN A 24 8.20 4.70 -0.53
CA ASN A 24 8.64 5.09 -1.88
C ASN A 24 8.86 6.61 -2.04
N GLY A 25 8.84 7.37 -0.94
CA GLY A 25 8.99 8.82 -0.97
C GLY A 25 7.77 9.58 -1.50
N ASN A 26 6.56 9.03 -1.31
CA ASN A 26 5.30 9.58 -1.85
C ASN A 26 5.29 9.74 -3.39
N LEU A 27 6.09 8.95 -4.11
CA LEU A 27 6.11 8.95 -5.57
C LEU A 27 4.95 8.10 -6.15
N PRO A 28 4.55 8.31 -7.43
CA PRO A 28 3.50 7.51 -8.07
C PRO A 28 3.79 6.00 -8.02
N ILE A 29 2.78 5.19 -7.67
CA ILE A 29 2.88 3.72 -7.64
C ILE A 29 2.14 3.16 -8.85
N LYS A 30 2.81 2.34 -9.66
CA LYS A 30 2.20 1.71 -10.84
C LYS A 30 0.99 0.86 -10.45
N ALA A 31 -0.14 1.04 -11.15
CA ALA A 31 -1.35 0.24 -10.97
C ALA A 31 -1.51 -0.76 -12.14
N LEU A 32 -1.99 -0.28 -13.29
CA LEU A 32 -2.24 -1.09 -14.50
C LEU A 32 -1.97 -0.27 -15.76
N GLY A 33 -1.13 -0.77 -16.67
CA GLY A 33 -0.74 -0.05 -17.87
C GLY A 33 -0.17 1.33 -17.51
N ASN A 34 -0.73 2.41 -18.04
CA ASN A 34 -0.28 3.77 -17.75
C ASN A 34 -0.99 4.41 -16.54
N LEU A 35 -1.77 3.64 -15.78
CA LEU A 35 -2.43 4.11 -14.56
C LEU A 35 -1.51 3.97 -13.35
N TYR A 36 -1.49 5.00 -12.52
CA TYR A 36 -0.71 5.08 -11.29
C TYR A 36 -1.59 5.54 -10.15
N PHE A 37 -1.34 5.01 -8.96
CA PHE A 37 -1.83 5.55 -7.70
C PHE A 37 -0.99 6.78 -7.34
N ILE A 38 -1.67 7.89 -7.02
CA ILE A 38 -1.06 9.14 -6.59
C ILE A 38 -1.71 9.55 -5.27
N LYS A 39 -0.88 9.86 -4.26
CA LYS A 39 -1.33 10.34 -2.96
C LYS A 39 -1.40 11.87 -2.99
N GLU A 40 -2.62 12.41 -3.00
CA GLU A 40 -2.89 13.84 -2.89
C GLU A 40 -3.46 14.15 -1.52
N LYS A 41 -2.63 14.75 -0.65
CA LYS A 41 -2.96 15.00 0.76
C LYS A 41 -3.34 13.68 1.47
N GLU A 42 -4.63 13.52 1.76
CA GLU A 42 -5.19 12.35 2.46
C GLU A 42 -5.85 11.34 1.49
N ASN A 43 -5.97 11.67 0.20
CA ASN A 43 -6.64 10.82 -0.78
C ASN A 43 -5.64 10.09 -1.68
N ILE A 44 -5.93 8.84 -2.01
CA ILE A 44 -5.23 8.09 -3.05
C ILE A 44 -6.13 8.04 -4.26
N ILE A 45 -5.67 8.62 -5.37
CA ILE A 45 -6.40 8.68 -6.63
C ILE A 45 -5.64 7.92 -7.72
N ILE A 46 -6.37 7.46 -8.74
CA ILE A 46 -5.79 6.84 -9.91
C ILE A 46 -5.70 7.90 -11.01
N LYS A 47 -4.50 8.08 -11.56
CA LYS A 47 -4.24 8.98 -12.69
C LYS A 47 -3.45 8.27 -13.77
N LYS A 48 -3.73 8.61 -15.03
CA LYS A 48 -2.92 8.16 -16.17
C LYS A 48 -1.69 9.07 -16.29
N LEU A 49 -0.50 8.47 -16.38
CA LEU A 49 0.74 9.18 -16.66
C LEU A 49 1.26 8.78 -18.04
N GLU A 50 1.73 9.75 -18.82
CA GLU A 50 2.22 9.49 -20.19
C GLU A 50 3.60 8.82 -20.19
N LEU A 51 4.46 9.22 -19.25
CA LEU A 51 5.81 8.69 -19.09
C LEU A 51 5.85 7.65 -17.98
N GLU A 52 6.63 6.60 -18.21
CA GLU A 52 6.91 5.62 -17.18
C GLU A 52 7.68 6.24 -16.03
N GLN A 53 7.21 5.97 -14.81
CA GLN A 53 7.86 6.43 -13.59
C GLN A 53 8.75 5.32 -13.07
N ASN A 54 10.05 5.56 -12.96
CA ASN A 54 10.99 4.60 -12.43
C ASN A 54 11.18 4.83 -10.92
N ASN A 55 10.17 4.45 -10.15
CA ASN A 55 10.13 4.68 -8.70
C ASN A 55 10.48 3.37 -7.97
N SER A 56 11.48 3.43 -7.10
CA SER A 56 11.88 2.29 -6.28
C SER A 56 11.33 2.41 -4.87
N PHE A 57 11.01 1.25 -4.28
CA PHE A 57 10.75 1.17 -2.85
C PHE A 57 12.07 1.09 -2.09
N SER A 58 12.11 1.74 -0.92
CA SER A 58 13.24 1.71 -0.02
C SER A 58 12.76 1.47 1.40
N LEU A 59 13.57 0.76 2.18
CA LEU A 59 13.30 0.63 3.60
C LEU A 59 13.63 1.96 4.28
N PRO A 60 12.71 2.57 5.03
CA PRO A 60 13.02 3.79 5.74
C PRO A 60 14.05 3.52 6.83
N LYS A 61 14.91 4.51 7.08
CA LYS A 61 16.00 4.41 8.08
C LYS A 61 15.47 4.16 9.50
N ASN A 62 14.23 4.55 9.78
CA ASN A 62 13.58 4.39 11.07
C ASN A 62 12.11 4.00 10.90
N LEU A 63 11.76 2.79 11.33
CA LEU A 63 10.38 2.29 11.27
C LEU A 63 9.41 3.06 12.17
N LYS A 64 9.90 3.74 13.23
CA LYS A 64 9.05 4.55 14.11
C LYS A 64 8.45 5.78 13.42
N MET A 65 8.99 6.18 12.27
CA MET A 65 8.48 7.30 11.49
C MET A 65 7.39 6.90 10.50
N ILE A 66 7.17 5.60 10.29
CA ILE A 66 6.14 5.11 9.39
C ILE A 66 4.77 5.32 10.02
N ARG A 67 3.85 5.94 9.27
CA ARG A 67 2.44 5.99 9.64
C ARG A 67 1.83 4.59 9.49
N LEU A 68 1.40 4.01 10.60
CA LEU A 68 0.72 2.71 10.61
C LEU A 68 -0.77 2.90 10.33
N GLU A 69 -1.31 2.00 9.53
CA GLU A 69 -2.74 1.94 9.26
C GLU A 69 -3.40 0.91 10.18
N GLU A 70 -4.46 1.32 10.87
CA GLU A 70 -5.07 0.51 11.91
C GLU A 70 -6.15 -0.43 11.40
N ASN A 71 -6.86 -0.07 10.31
CA ASN A 71 -8.13 -0.68 9.91
C ASN A 71 -8.28 -0.91 8.39
N GLU A 72 -7.22 -1.31 7.69
CA GLU A 72 -7.33 -1.65 6.26
C GLU A 72 -7.67 -3.13 6.10
N GLN A 73 -8.95 -3.43 5.89
CA GLN A 73 -9.39 -4.75 5.45
C GLN A 73 -9.25 -4.85 3.92
N PRO A 74 -8.82 -6.00 3.37
CA PRO A 74 -8.82 -6.19 1.93
C PRO A 74 -10.23 -6.04 1.38
N ILE A 75 -10.35 -5.33 0.26
CA ILE A 75 -11.62 -5.23 -0.47
C ILE A 75 -11.82 -6.57 -1.18
N HIS A 76 -12.72 -7.39 -0.65
CA HIS A 76 -13.16 -8.62 -1.30
C HIS A 76 -14.24 -8.27 -2.32
N ILE A 77 -13.84 -8.09 -3.58
CA ILE A 77 -14.82 -8.00 -4.69
C ILE A 77 -15.22 -9.44 -5.01
N LEU A 78 -16.39 -9.86 -4.54
CA LEU A 78 -17.03 -11.07 -5.03
C LEU A 78 -17.51 -10.79 -6.46
N PRO A 79 -17.23 -11.66 -7.44
CA PRO A 79 -17.83 -11.52 -8.76
C PRO A 79 -19.36 -11.55 -8.63
N ALA A 80 -20.06 -10.77 -9.45
CA ALA A 80 -21.51 -10.90 -9.57
C ALA A 80 -21.85 -12.33 -10.02
N VAL A 81 -22.75 -12.98 -9.28
CA VAL A 81 -23.34 -14.29 -9.59
C VAL A 81 -24.57 -14.15 -10.45
#